data_AF-A0A1F7SKP8-F1
#
_entry.id   AF-A0A1F7SKP8-F1
#
_cell.length_a   1.000
_cell.length_b   1.000
_cell.length_c   1.000
_cell.angle_alpha   90.00
_cell.angle_beta   90.00
_cell.angle_gamma   90.00
#
_symmetry.space_group_name_H-M   'P 1'
#
loop_
_entity.id
_entity.type
_entity.pdbx_description
1 polymer ?
#
loop_
_entity_poly.entity_id
_entity_poly.type
_entity_poly.pdbx_seq_one_letter_code
_entity_poly.pdbx_strand_id
1 'polypeptide(L)'
;MFHKARLFKGTTRRYFLCNFNTKYVNQQLAKRRGTCLQCGKCCDLSIKCPLLKRKNGEIFCRIYNHGRTKACTCFPIDKRDLADVDFKCGYYFIN
;
A
#
# COMPACT_ATOMS: atom_id res chain seq x y z
N MET A 1 2.99 -21.82 1.72
CA MET A 1 4.29 -21.13 1.91
C MET A 1 4.54 -20.02 0.89
N PHE A 2 4.21 -20.22 -0.40
CA PHE A 2 4.47 -19.26 -1.50
C PHE A 2 3.78 -17.88 -1.39
N HIS A 3 2.61 -17.80 -0.75
CA HIS A 3 1.84 -16.55 -0.65
C HIS A 3 2.56 -15.45 0.16
N LYS A 4 3.08 -15.78 1.35
CA LYS A 4 3.80 -14.82 2.20
C LYS A 4 5.10 -14.32 1.54
N ALA A 5 5.81 -15.22 0.82
CA ALA A 5 7.01 -14.84 0.07
C ALA A 5 6.69 -13.83 -1.05
N ARG A 6 5.58 -14.02 -1.77
CA ARG A 6 5.08 -13.06 -2.76
C ARG A 6 4.81 -11.70 -2.13
N LEU A 7 4.06 -11.65 -1.03
CA LEU A 7 3.74 -10.40 -0.35
C LEU A 7 4.99 -9.71 0.19
N PHE A 8 5.94 -10.45 0.75
CA PHE A 8 7.22 -9.90 1.19
C PHE A 8 8.01 -9.28 0.03
N LYS A 9 8.13 -9.99 -1.10
CA LYS A 9 8.75 -9.48 -2.32
C LYS A 9 8.06 -8.20 -2.82
N GLY A 10 6.72 -8.17 -2.82
CA GLY A 10 5.92 -7.00 -3.20
C GLY A 10 6.23 -5.78 -2.32
N THR A 11 6.24 -5.97 -0.99
CA THR A 11 6.59 -4.92 -0.04
C THR A 11 8.03 -4.42 -0.21
N THR A 12 9.02 -5.31 -0.33
CA THR A 12 10.42 -4.93 -0.55
C THR A 12 10.59 -4.15 -1.85
N ARG A 13 10.00 -4.61 -2.96
CA ARG A 13 9.99 -3.89 -4.24
C ARG A 13 9.43 -2.48 -4.05
N ARG A 14 8.32 -2.36 -3.34
CA ARG A 14 7.62 -1.10 -3.14
C ARG A 14 8.46 -0.10 -2.34
N TYR A 15 9.08 -0.55 -1.25
CA TYR A 15 10.04 0.25 -0.49
C TYR A 15 11.22 0.70 -1.36
N PHE A 16 11.77 -0.18 -2.18
CA PHE A 16 12.85 0.16 -3.10
C PHE A 16 12.42 1.23 -4.12
N LEU A 17 11.30 1.04 -4.81
CA LEU A 17 10.82 1.99 -5.83
C LEU A 17 10.53 3.37 -5.25
N CYS A 18 9.90 3.46 -4.07
CA CYS A 18 9.62 4.73 -3.40
C CYS A 18 10.87 5.55 -3.05
N ASN A 19 12.03 4.90 -2.87
CA ASN A 19 13.28 5.56 -2.50
C ASN A 19 14.21 5.77 -3.69
N PHE A 20 14.30 4.80 -4.61
CA PHE A 20 15.31 4.79 -5.67
C PHE A 20 14.75 5.05 -7.08
N ASN A 21 13.45 4.87 -7.31
CA ASN A 21 12.85 5.08 -8.64
C ASN A 21 11.61 5.97 -8.57
N THR A 22 11.82 7.19 -8.06
CA THR A 22 10.77 8.21 -7.91
C THR A 22 10.11 8.58 -9.23
N LYS A 23 10.86 8.56 -10.36
CA LYS A 23 10.31 8.81 -11.70
C LYS A 23 9.22 7.80 -12.06
N TYR A 24 9.49 6.50 -11.90
CA TYR A 24 8.50 5.45 -12.15
C TYR A 24 7.28 5.61 -11.23
N VAL A 25 7.51 5.86 -9.94
CA VAL A 25 6.44 6.03 -8.96
C VAL A 25 5.55 7.22 -9.34
N ASN A 26 6.13 8.36 -9.69
CA ASN A 26 5.37 9.56 -10.09
C ASN A 26 4.54 9.33 -11.35
N GLN A 27 5.10 8.63 -12.35
CA GLN A 27 4.36 8.26 -13.57
C GLN A 27 3.14 7.39 -13.25
N GLN A 28 3.29 6.42 -12.36
CA GLN A 28 2.15 5.59 -11.96
C GLN A 28 1.14 6.36 -11.09
N LEU A 29 1.62 7.21 -10.18
CA LEU A 29 0.75 8.05 -9.35
C LEU A 29 -0.08 9.02 -10.18
N ALA A 30 0.44 9.54 -11.30
CA ALA A 30 -0.32 10.37 -12.24
C ALA A 30 -1.51 9.61 -12.87
N LYS A 31 -1.39 8.29 -13.02
CA LYS A 31 -2.44 7.40 -13.52
C LYS A 31 -3.35 6.86 -12.41
N ARG A 32 -2.97 7.04 -11.14
CA ARG A 32 -3.71 6.53 -10.00
C ARG A 32 -4.89 7.44 -9.66
N ARG A 33 -6.06 6.83 -9.53
CA ARG A 33 -7.31 7.51 -9.13
C ARG A 33 -7.93 6.80 -7.92
N GLY A 34 -8.93 7.44 -7.32
CA GLY A 34 -9.61 6.95 -6.12
C GLY A 34 -8.96 7.42 -4.82
N THR A 35 -9.35 6.81 -3.70
CA THR A 35 -8.93 7.22 -2.35
C THR A 35 -8.67 6.04 -1.44
N CYS A 36 -7.95 6.27 -0.34
CA CYS A 36 -7.71 5.27 0.67
C CYS A 36 -8.98 5.02 1.48
N LEU A 37 -9.42 3.75 1.54
CA LEU A 37 -10.60 3.33 2.31
C LEU A 37 -10.29 3.04 3.78
N GLN A 38 -9.05 3.28 4.23
CA GLN A 38 -8.58 2.92 5.58
C GLN A 38 -8.84 1.46 6.00
N CYS A 39 -8.95 0.54 5.04
CA CYS A 39 -9.30 -0.87 5.27
C CYS A 39 -8.18 -1.71 5.93
N GLY A 40 -6.97 -1.17 6.07
CA GLY A 40 -5.83 -1.85 6.70
C GLY A 40 -5.16 -2.96 5.89
N LYS A 41 -5.68 -3.33 4.70
CA LYS A 41 -5.14 -4.44 3.89
C LYS A 41 -3.67 -4.25 3.51
N CYS A 42 -3.28 -3.05 3.07
CA CYS A 42 -1.88 -2.75 2.73
C CYS A 42 -0.94 -2.74 3.95
N CYS A 43 -1.50 -2.51 5.16
CA CYS A 43 -0.77 -2.50 6.43
C CYS A 43 -0.50 -3.91 6.98
N ASP A 44 -1.21 -4.93 6.48
CA ASP A 44 -1.14 -6.32 6.96
C ASP A 44 -0.52 -7.28 5.92
N LEU A 45 0.08 -6.77 4.83
CA LEU A 45 0.60 -7.58 3.73
C LEU A 45 1.69 -8.58 4.15
N SER A 46 2.90 -8.08 4.45
CA SER A 46 4.05 -8.95 4.74
C SER A 46 4.28 -9.06 6.24
N ILE A 47 4.29 -7.90 6.90
CA ILE A 47 4.46 -7.73 8.34
C ILE A 47 3.38 -6.75 8.78
N LYS A 48 2.70 -7.08 9.88
CA LYS A 48 1.68 -6.22 10.48
C LYS A 48 2.30 -4.89 10.88
N CYS A 49 1.76 -3.80 10.33
CA CYS A 49 2.18 -2.45 10.69
C CYS A 49 1.87 -2.16 12.17
N PRO A 50 2.83 -1.69 12.98
CA PRO A 50 2.60 -1.40 14.40
C PRO A 50 1.66 -0.20 14.62
N LEU A 51 1.45 0.61 13.59
CA LEU A 51 0.60 1.81 13.63
C LEU A 51 -0.85 1.52 13.27
N LEU A 52 -1.16 0.32 12.77
CA LEU A 52 -2.52 -0.15 12.53
C LEU A 52 -3.15 -0.58 13.86
N LYS A 53 -4.30 -0.01 14.21
CA LYS A 53 -5.09 -0.38 15.38
C LYS A 53 -6.42 -0.97 14.94
N ARG A 54 -6.85 -1.97 15.72
CA ARG A 54 -8.13 -2.66 15.60
C ARG A 54 -8.76 -2.62 16.99
N LYS A 55 -9.86 -1.91 17.17
CA LYS A 55 -10.57 -1.80 18.46
C LYS A 55 -12.07 -1.82 18.18
N ASN A 56 -12.80 -2.68 18.86
CA ASN A 56 -14.27 -2.77 18.78
C ASN A 56 -14.82 -2.88 17.34
N GLY A 57 -14.13 -3.62 16.47
CA GLY A 57 -14.51 -3.77 15.05
C GLY A 57 -14.03 -2.64 14.14
N GLU A 58 -13.56 -1.52 14.68
CA GLU A 58 -13.02 -0.41 13.92
C GLU A 58 -11.54 -0.60 13.57
N ILE A 59 -11.14 -0.15 12.39
CA ILE A 59 -9.76 -0.16 11.91
C ILE A 59 -9.31 1.28 11.67
N PHE A 60 -8.20 1.68 12.28
CA PHE A 60 -7.63 3.01 12.06
C PHE A 60 -6.10 3.00 12.08
N CYS A 61 -5.50 3.97 11.39
CA CYS A 61 -4.07 4.20 11.37
C CYS A 61 -3.73 5.39 12.26
N ARG A 62 -2.85 5.19 13.25
CA ARG A 62 -2.48 6.22 14.24
C ARG A 62 -1.86 7.47 13.63
N ILE A 63 -1.26 7.35 12.45
CA ILE A 63 -0.54 8.43 11.77
C ILE A 63 -1.22 8.85 10.46
N TYR A 64 -2.48 8.46 10.24
CA TYR A 64 -3.15 8.70 8.95
C TYR A 64 -3.09 10.18 8.53
N ASN A 65 -3.36 11.07 9.50
CA ASN A 65 -3.32 12.53 9.35
C ASN A 65 -2.02 13.18 9.89
N HIS A 66 -1.09 12.39 10.46
CA HIS A 66 0.11 12.91 11.12
C HIS A 66 1.40 12.70 10.33
N GLY A 67 1.29 12.23 9.07
CA GLY A 67 2.44 11.99 8.20
C GLY A 67 2.65 10.51 7.92
N ARG A 68 1.97 10.00 6.90
CA ARG A 68 2.19 8.64 6.37
C ARG A 68 3.54 8.57 5.65
N THR A 69 4.27 7.46 5.82
CA THR A 69 5.54 7.24 5.12
C THR A 69 5.35 7.21 3.59
N LYS A 70 6.44 7.42 2.83
CA LYS A 70 6.40 7.32 1.35
C LYS A 70 5.82 5.99 0.86
N ALA A 71 6.22 4.88 1.46
CA ALA A 71 5.69 3.56 1.10
C ALA A 71 4.17 3.44 1.34
N CYS A 72 3.62 4.16 2.33
CA CYS A 72 2.18 4.20 2.61
C CYS A 72 1.44 5.12 1.63
N THR A 73 1.97 6.31 1.32
CA THR A 73 1.30 7.30 0.46
C THR A 73 1.35 6.91 -1.03
N CYS A 74 2.45 6.26 -1.43
CA CYS A 74 2.62 5.75 -2.78
C CYS A 74 1.87 4.43 -3.04
N PHE A 75 1.37 3.74 -2.02
CA PHE A 75 0.61 2.50 -2.23
C PHE A 75 -0.82 2.78 -2.72
N PRO A 76 -1.33 2.05 -3.74
CA PRO A 76 -0.59 1.13 -4.61
C PRO A 76 0.25 1.93 -5.61
N ILE A 77 1.45 1.43 -5.93
CA ILE A 77 2.31 2.00 -6.99
C ILE A 77 1.79 1.54 -8.34
N ASP A 78 1.37 0.29 -8.51
CA ASP A 78 0.83 -0.21 -9.78
C ASP A 78 -0.13 -1.40 -9.56
N LYS A 79 -0.55 -2.04 -10.66
CA LYS A 79 -1.44 -3.22 -10.63
C LYS A 79 -0.89 -4.41 -9.82
N ARG A 80 0.43 -4.53 -9.64
CA ARG A 80 1.04 -5.62 -8.85
C ARG A 80 0.73 -5.44 -7.37
N ASP A 81 0.82 -4.20 -6.89
CA ASP A 81 0.45 -3.85 -5.52
C ASP A 81 -1.06 -4.06 -5.26
N LEU A 82 -1.91 -3.85 -6.27
CA LEU A 82 -3.33 -4.20 -6.19
C LEU A 82 -3.56 -5.70 -6.09
N ALA A 83 -2.80 -6.51 -6.84
CA ALA A 83 -2.88 -7.96 -6.76
C ALA A 83 -2.45 -8.52 -5.40
N ASP A 84 -1.58 -7.82 -4.67
CA ASP A 84 -1.19 -8.17 -3.30
C ASP A 84 -2.35 -8.01 -2.29
N VAL A 85 -3.36 -7.19 -2.61
CA VAL A 85 -4.56 -6.98 -1.78
C VAL A 85 -5.84 -7.53 -2.44
N ASP A 86 -5.69 -8.46 -3.38
CA ASP A 86 -6.78 -9.07 -4.15
C ASP A 86 -7.69 -8.04 -4.84
N PHE A 87 -7.10 -6.93 -5.30
CA PHE A 87 -7.79 -5.78 -5.88
C PHE A 87 -8.85 -5.14 -4.97
N LYS A 88 -8.85 -5.47 -3.66
CA LYS A 88 -9.73 -4.86 -2.65
C LYS A 88 -9.09 -3.58 -2.13
N CYS A 89 -9.02 -2.57 -2.99
CA CYS A 89 -8.48 -1.24 -2.69
C CYS A 89 -9.39 -0.16 -3.29
N GLY A 90 -9.47 1.02 -2.67
CA GLY A 90 -10.18 2.17 -3.24
C GLY A 90 -9.41 2.91 -4.33
N TYR A 91 -8.13 2.57 -4.53
CA TYR A 91 -7.32 3.09 -5.63
C TYR A 91 -7.38 2.18 -6.86
N TYR A 92 -7.34 2.79 -8.04
CA TYR A 92 -7.27 2.10 -9.34
C TYR A 92 -6.40 2.90 -10.32
N PHE A 93 -6.08 2.30 -11.47
CA PHE A 93 -5.23 2.93 -12.50
C PHE A 93 -5.99 3.04 -13.82
N ILE A 94 -5.97 4.25 -14.39
CA ILE A 94 -6.42 4.48 -15.77
C ILE A 94 -5.25 4.22 -16.73
N ASN A 95 -5.55 3.70 -17.92
CA ASN A 95 -4.54 3.36 -18.92
C ASN A 95 -3.95 4.61 -19.56
#